data_AF-A0AAE1HZQ1-F1
#
_entry.id   AF-A0AAE1HZQ1-F1
#
_cell.length_a   1.000
_cell.length_b   1.000
_cell.length_c   1.000
_cell.angle_alpha   90.00
_cell.angle_beta   90.00
_cell.angle_gamma   90.00
#
_symmetry.space_group_name_H-M   'P 1'
#
loop_
_entity.id
_entity.type
_entity.pdbx_description
1 polymer ?
#
loop_
_entity_poly.entity_id
_entity_poly.type
_entity_poly.pdbx_seq_one_letter_code
_entity_poly.pdbx_strand_id
1 'polypeptide(L)'
;DANLSEADDSQALNISDLSVISNNGPFKVPALPGAPTSKKRKVGNEKKASCRSKQFICTYCLKPYVAEATMRKHMRVHTMQVAASRFPDEKEIMLKANEISMKALTEVSNCPSYGKRGQVFRELMGEVSCSDNFIVFSTLILQELVGSINTKKFLLPSALLKSLDERMENILSDNNFFERCFCTLNLSNFDVDTQSQFFLEFCKALVSELFQFISSTFRTAVVSRAVRPMPVLDHEDKQVIYYIGGSIMKGYLRMAFRYKSNSKWKEIYGVLKSQVLSDSAIGDIDAEWTRQLDRGRLLYITIPTQTFFISLTNIVYQNERMDGSVDYDLIIKIDSVILDSLSHDKSVGFTNDVVCAFCKACGRGIARRRLNALRDKPVISMPTRHAVASCKK
;
A
#
# COMPACT_ATOMS: atom_id res chain seq x y z
N ASP A 1 14.19 38.01 43.23
CA ASP A 1 13.25 37.23 44.05
C ASP A 1 11.82 37.34 43.55
N ALA A 2 11.44 36.47 42.62
CA ALA A 2 10.06 36.09 42.33
C ALA A 2 10.12 34.79 41.52
N ASN A 3 10.20 33.67 42.23
CA ASN A 3 10.15 32.31 41.69
C ASN A 3 8.69 31.97 41.41
N LEU A 4 8.31 31.86 40.14
CA LEU A 4 7.07 31.24 39.70
C LEU A 4 7.44 29.96 38.96
N SER A 5 7.36 28.85 39.69
CA SER A 5 7.48 27.49 39.16
C SER A 5 6.14 27.09 38.54
N GLU A 6 6.05 27.12 37.21
CA GLU A 6 5.02 26.41 36.48
C GLU A 6 5.38 24.92 36.47
N ALA A 7 4.59 24.13 37.20
CA ALA A 7 4.61 22.67 37.11
C ALA A 7 3.83 22.26 35.86
N ASP A 8 4.57 21.89 34.81
CA ASP A 8 4.05 21.27 33.60
C ASP A 8 3.86 19.76 33.85
N ASP A 9 2.67 19.40 34.36
CA ASP A 9 2.21 18.01 34.51
C ASP A 9 1.64 17.50 33.17
N SER A 10 2.49 17.46 32.13
CA SER A 10 2.21 16.73 30.90
C SER A 10 2.85 15.34 30.97
N GLN A 11 2.22 14.43 31.73
CA GLN A 11 2.54 13.01 31.69
C GLN A 11 2.20 12.45 30.30
N ALA A 12 3.20 12.42 29.42
CA ALA A 12 3.13 11.71 28.16
C ALA A 12 2.91 10.21 28.45
N LEU A 13 1.78 9.68 27.98
CA LEU A 13 1.49 8.24 28.01
C LEU A 13 2.60 7.51 27.26
N ASN A 14 3.31 6.62 27.95
CA ASN A 14 4.42 5.85 27.38
C ASN A 14 3.85 4.81 26.38
N ILE A 15 3.97 5.09 25.08
CA ILE A 15 3.34 4.34 23.97
C ILE A 15 3.93 2.93 23.78
N SER A 16 5.05 2.61 24.44
CA SER A 16 5.67 1.29 24.38
C SER A 16 4.78 0.16 24.93
N ASP A 17 3.80 0.48 25.79
CA ASP A 17 2.85 -0.49 26.37
C ASP A 17 1.70 -0.93 25.44
N LEU A 18 1.46 -0.24 24.32
CA LEU A 18 0.38 -0.62 23.38
C LEU A 18 0.71 -1.87 22.55
N SER A 19 1.99 -2.23 22.43
CA SER A 19 2.42 -3.46 21.74
C SER A 19 2.03 -4.74 22.50
N VAL A 20 1.85 -4.65 23.83
CA VAL A 20 1.46 -5.76 24.70
C VAL A 20 -0.05 -6.07 24.61
N ILE A 21 -0.88 -5.09 24.27
CA ILE A 21 -2.34 -5.23 24.27
C ILE A 21 -2.86 -5.97 23.01
N SER A 22 -2.10 -5.96 21.91
CA SER A 22 -2.49 -6.61 20.64
C SER A 22 -2.57 -8.15 20.72
N ASN A 23 -1.93 -8.78 21.71
CA ASN A 23 -1.91 -10.24 21.87
C ASN A 23 -2.89 -10.78 22.91
N ASN A 24 -3.64 -9.92 23.61
CA ASN A 24 -4.63 -10.36 24.58
C ASN A 24 -5.94 -10.69 23.84
N GLY A 25 -6.24 -11.99 23.75
CA GLY A 25 -7.54 -12.47 23.26
C GLY A 25 -8.71 -11.81 24.02
N PRO A 26 -9.93 -11.82 23.44
CA PRO A 26 -11.07 -11.09 23.97
C PRO A 26 -11.30 -11.39 25.46
N PHE A 27 -11.34 -10.32 26.27
CA PHE A 27 -11.55 -10.44 27.71
C PHE A 27 -12.94 -11.04 27.97
N LYS A 28 -12.92 -12.21 28.61
CA LYS A 28 -14.08 -13.06 28.83
C LYS A 28 -14.56 -12.86 30.26
N VAL A 29 -15.34 -11.82 30.52
CA VAL A 29 -15.81 -11.50 31.88
C VAL A 29 -16.89 -12.52 32.32
N PRO A 30 -16.75 -13.17 33.50
CA PRO A 30 -17.83 -13.93 34.12
C PRO A 30 -18.96 -12.99 34.58
N ALA A 31 -20.21 -13.37 34.37
CA ALA A 31 -21.36 -12.54 34.74
C ALA A 31 -21.39 -12.28 36.26
N LEU A 32 -21.46 -11.00 36.66
CA LEU A 32 -21.67 -10.59 38.06
C LEU A 32 -23.07 -11.04 38.56
N PRO A 33 -23.21 -11.51 39.81
CA PRO A 33 -24.49 -11.94 40.36
C PRO A 33 -25.34 -10.72 40.74
N GLY A 34 -26.36 -10.42 39.94
CA GLY A 34 -27.34 -9.36 40.22
C GLY A 34 -28.61 -9.88 40.90
N ALA A 35 -28.78 -9.43 42.15
CA ALA A 35 -29.97 -9.15 42.97
C ALA A 35 -31.24 -10.06 42.93
N PRO A 36 -31.78 -10.44 44.12
CA PRO A 36 -33.05 -11.15 44.22
C PRO A 36 -34.22 -10.18 44.06
N THR A 37 -35.10 -10.43 43.08
CA THR A 37 -36.41 -9.78 43.00
C THR A 37 -37.54 -10.79 43.11
N SER A 38 -38.52 -10.37 43.91
CA SER A 38 -39.60 -11.15 44.48
C SER A 38 -40.87 -11.16 43.61
N LYS A 39 -41.62 -12.26 43.78
CA LYS A 39 -43.06 -12.51 43.49
C LYS A 39 -43.40 -13.26 42.19
N LYS A 40 -43.88 -14.48 42.44
CA LYS A 40 -44.40 -15.50 41.52
C LYS A 40 -45.74 -15.06 40.92
N ARG A 41 -45.87 -15.10 39.60
CA ARG A 41 -47.14 -15.36 38.90
C ARG A 41 -46.94 -16.53 37.92
N LYS A 42 -47.80 -17.55 38.05
CA LYS A 42 -47.89 -18.72 37.17
C LYS A 42 -48.63 -18.33 35.88
N VAL A 43 -47.93 -18.26 34.75
CA VAL A 43 -48.52 -18.40 33.41
C VAL A 43 -47.56 -19.22 32.56
N GLY A 44 -48.11 -20.14 31.79
CA GLY A 44 -47.43 -21.29 31.19
C GLY A 44 -46.55 -20.99 29.97
N ASN A 45 -45.56 -21.88 29.83
CA ASN A 45 -44.96 -22.36 28.58
C ASN A 45 -44.61 -21.34 27.48
N GLU A 46 -43.62 -20.49 27.75
CA GLU A 46 -42.57 -20.17 26.77
C GLU A 46 -41.22 -20.13 27.50
N LYS A 47 -40.58 -21.30 27.66
CA LYS A 47 -39.20 -21.40 28.14
C LYS A 47 -38.22 -21.04 27.00
N LYS A 48 -38.23 -19.78 26.56
CA LYS A 48 -37.06 -19.21 25.87
C LYS A 48 -36.07 -18.90 26.97
N ALA A 49 -35.27 -19.91 27.32
CA ALA A 49 -34.16 -19.76 28.24
C ALA A 49 -33.37 -18.51 27.82
N SER A 50 -33.35 -17.50 28.68
CA SER A 50 -32.42 -16.37 28.60
C SER A 50 -31.03 -16.98 28.80
N CYS A 51 -30.52 -17.60 27.74
CA CYS A 51 -29.15 -18.06 27.66
C CYS A 51 -28.36 -16.77 27.77
N ARG A 52 -27.80 -16.51 28.95
CA ARG A 52 -26.87 -15.40 29.22
C ARG A 52 -25.64 -15.65 28.36
N SER A 53 -25.79 -15.38 27.06
CA SER A 53 -24.75 -15.53 26.07
C SER A 53 -23.63 -14.60 26.48
N LYS A 54 -22.46 -15.18 26.71
CA LYS A 54 -21.24 -14.46 27.04
C LYS A 54 -21.07 -13.28 26.09
N GLN A 55 -21.14 -12.06 26.62
CA GLN A 55 -20.92 -10.85 25.83
C GLN A 55 -19.42 -10.65 25.64
N PHE A 56 -19.05 -10.17 24.46
CA PHE A 56 -17.70 -9.74 24.11
C PHE A 56 -17.62 -8.24 24.35
N ILE A 57 -16.72 -7.78 25.22
CA ILE A 57 -16.60 -6.36 25.58
C ILE A 57 -15.39 -5.77 24.87
N CYS A 58 -15.58 -4.66 24.16
CA CYS A 58 -14.47 -3.91 23.57
C CYS A 58 -13.58 -3.32 24.68
N THR A 59 -12.28 -3.52 24.63
CA THR A 59 -11.34 -2.99 25.63
C THR A 59 -11.15 -1.47 25.56
N TYR A 60 -11.40 -0.84 24.41
CA TYR A 60 -11.19 0.60 24.20
C TYR A 60 -12.39 1.45 24.66
N CYS A 61 -13.61 1.04 24.34
CA CYS A 61 -14.83 1.82 24.67
C CYS A 61 -15.79 1.09 25.60
N LEU A 62 -15.43 -0.11 26.08
CA LEU A 62 -16.25 -0.95 26.97
C LEU A 62 -17.63 -1.33 26.43
N LYS A 63 -17.88 -1.14 25.13
CA LYS A 63 -19.13 -1.49 24.48
C LYS A 63 -19.29 -3.02 24.39
N PRO A 64 -20.42 -3.59 24.88
CA PRO A 64 -20.66 -5.03 24.80
C PRO A 64 -21.24 -5.45 23.44
N TYR A 65 -20.89 -6.66 23.00
CA TYR A 65 -21.31 -7.28 21.75
C TYR A 65 -21.77 -8.72 22.01
N VAL A 66 -22.86 -9.14 21.34
CA VAL A 66 -23.40 -10.50 21.46
C VAL A 66 -22.57 -11.52 20.69
N ALA A 67 -21.91 -11.10 19.60
CA ALA A 67 -21.14 -11.98 18.73
C ALA A 67 -19.71 -11.48 18.49
N GLU A 68 -18.74 -12.40 18.47
CA GLU A 68 -17.32 -12.08 18.26
C GLU A 68 -17.07 -11.37 16.93
N ALA A 69 -17.74 -11.78 15.85
CA ALA A 69 -17.60 -11.15 14.54
C ALA A 69 -17.97 -9.66 14.55
N THR A 70 -18.99 -9.28 15.34
CA THR A 70 -19.42 -7.88 15.48
C THR A 70 -18.44 -7.06 16.32
N MET A 71 -17.91 -7.62 17.40
CA MET A 71 -16.82 -7.01 18.17
C MET A 71 -15.59 -6.82 17.29
N ARG A 72 -15.16 -7.85 16.54
CA ARG A 72 -13.99 -7.78 15.65
C ARG A 72 -14.17 -6.72 14.55
N LYS A 73 -15.38 -6.57 14.01
CA LYS A 73 -15.71 -5.48 13.07
C LYS A 73 -15.60 -4.11 13.74
N HIS A 74 -16.06 -3.98 14.98
CA HIS A 74 -15.96 -2.74 15.75
C HIS A 74 -14.52 -2.37 16.12
N MET A 75 -13.67 -3.34 16.48
CA MET A 75 -12.25 -3.08 16.79
C MET A 75 -11.50 -2.40 15.65
N ARG A 76 -11.93 -2.62 14.39
CA ARG A 76 -11.37 -1.90 13.23
C ARG A 76 -11.57 -0.39 13.32
N VAL A 77 -12.66 0.08 13.92
CA VAL A 77 -12.90 1.51 14.14
C VAL A 77 -11.86 2.08 15.10
N HIS A 78 -11.53 1.36 16.17
CA HIS A 78 -10.47 1.78 17.09
C HIS A 78 -9.10 1.74 16.40
N THR A 79 -8.80 0.72 15.61
CA THR A 79 -7.56 0.70 14.81
C THR A 79 -7.49 1.88 13.84
N MET A 80 -8.61 2.25 13.20
CA MET A 80 -8.67 3.43 12.33
C MET A 80 -8.54 4.74 13.11
N GLN A 81 -9.13 4.85 14.30
CA GLN A 81 -9.00 6.04 15.16
C GLN A 81 -7.57 6.22 15.69
N VAL A 82 -6.94 5.12 16.12
CA VAL A 82 -5.53 5.12 16.56
C VAL A 82 -4.59 5.39 15.39
N ALA A 83 -4.91 4.90 14.20
CA ALA A 83 -4.17 5.29 12.99
C ALA A 83 -4.37 6.80 12.72
N ALA A 84 -5.61 7.29 12.72
CA ALA A 84 -5.94 8.70 12.48
C ALA A 84 -5.32 9.67 13.51
N SER A 85 -5.14 9.25 14.76
CA SER A 85 -4.47 10.05 15.80
C SER A 85 -2.96 10.14 15.63
N ARG A 86 -2.38 9.42 14.66
CA ARG A 86 -0.95 9.47 14.32
C ARG A 86 -0.69 10.32 13.09
N PHE A 87 -1.56 11.31 12.86
CA PHE A 87 -1.29 12.36 11.91
C PHE A 87 0.04 13.03 12.31
N PRO A 88 1.04 13.13 11.41
CA PRO A 88 2.30 13.78 11.74
C PRO A 88 1.99 15.22 12.13
N ASP A 89 2.58 15.69 13.23
CA ASP A 89 2.34 17.06 13.64
C ASP A 89 2.93 18.04 12.61
N GLU A 90 2.49 19.30 12.67
CA GLU A 90 2.98 20.32 11.76
C GLU A 90 4.52 20.42 11.79
N LYS A 91 5.13 20.26 12.96
CA LYS A 91 6.59 20.33 13.11
C LYS A 91 7.29 19.18 12.37
N GLU A 92 6.76 17.96 12.44
CA GLU A 92 7.27 16.78 11.75
C GLU A 92 7.17 16.93 10.24
N ILE A 93 6.04 17.46 9.74
CA ILE A 93 5.89 17.78 8.31
C ILE A 93 6.92 18.83 7.89
N MET A 94 7.07 19.90 8.67
CA MET A 94 8.00 20.98 8.35
C MET A 94 9.48 20.54 8.44
N LEU A 95 9.84 19.61 9.32
CA LEU A 95 11.16 18.98 9.35
C LEU A 95 11.48 18.22 8.05
N LYS A 96 10.45 17.79 7.32
CA LYS A 96 10.55 17.10 6.03
C LYS A 96 10.23 18.01 4.84
N ALA A 97 10.02 19.30 5.05
CA ALA A 97 9.62 20.24 4.01
C ALA A 97 10.56 20.23 2.79
N ASN A 98 11.87 20.25 3.03
CA ASN A 98 12.86 20.22 1.96
C ASN A 98 12.80 18.92 1.13
N GLU A 99 12.68 17.76 1.79
CA GLU A 99 12.59 16.46 1.12
C GLU A 99 11.34 16.37 0.24
N ILE A 100 10.19 16.79 0.76
CA ILE A 100 8.90 16.81 0.05
C ILE A 100 8.99 17.75 -1.15
N SER A 101 9.53 18.95 -0.96
CA SER A 101 9.61 19.99 -1.99
C SER A 101 10.58 19.63 -3.12
N MET A 102 11.71 18.99 -2.81
CA MET A 102 12.66 18.52 -3.82
C MET A 102 12.09 17.38 -4.66
N LYS A 103 11.30 16.48 -4.06
CA LYS A 103 10.57 15.44 -4.82
C LYS A 103 9.53 16.05 -5.76
N ALA A 104 8.75 17.01 -5.26
CA ALA A 104 7.79 17.74 -6.08
C ALA A 104 8.48 18.48 -7.24
N LEU A 105 9.60 19.16 -6.98
CA LEU A 105 10.38 19.83 -8.03
C LEU A 105 10.92 18.84 -9.08
N THR A 106 11.37 17.67 -8.65
CA THR A 106 11.83 16.59 -9.54
C THR A 106 10.69 16.09 -10.42
N GLU A 107 9.48 15.91 -9.87
CA GLU A 107 8.30 15.51 -10.62
C GLU A 107 7.94 16.55 -11.69
N VAL A 108 7.91 17.84 -11.32
CA VAL A 108 7.67 18.95 -12.27
C VAL A 108 8.74 19.01 -13.36
N SER A 109 10.01 18.78 -13.02
CA SER A 109 11.12 18.77 -13.98
C SER A 109 11.00 17.66 -15.01
N ASN A 110 10.40 16.53 -14.63
CA ASN A 110 10.15 15.38 -15.50
C ASN A 110 8.84 15.50 -16.30
N CYS A 111 8.03 16.53 -16.04
CA CYS A 111 6.78 16.73 -16.76
C CYS A 111 7.08 17.05 -18.23
N PRO A 112 6.46 16.34 -19.20
CA PRO A 112 6.72 16.55 -20.62
C PRO A 112 6.24 17.94 -21.04
N SER A 113 7.17 18.88 -21.14
CA SER A 113 6.89 20.23 -21.61
C SER A 113 6.79 20.24 -23.14
N TYR A 114 5.66 20.65 -23.71
CA TYR A 114 5.45 20.64 -25.16
C TYR A 114 5.75 22.00 -25.81
N GLY A 115 6.41 21.98 -26.98
CA GLY A 115 6.59 23.15 -27.85
C GLY A 115 7.59 24.20 -27.35
N LYS A 116 7.53 25.40 -27.96
CA LYS A 116 8.44 26.53 -27.66
C LYS A 116 8.38 26.99 -26.19
N ARG A 117 7.18 26.95 -25.59
CA ARG A 117 6.97 27.26 -24.16
C ARG A 117 7.68 26.27 -23.23
N GLY A 118 7.87 25.03 -23.68
CA GLY A 118 8.58 24.03 -22.88
C GLY A 118 10.06 24.31 -22.70
N GLN A 119 10.71 25.02 -23.62
CA GLN A 119 12.10 25.45 -23.42
C GLN A 119 12.20 26.51 -22.31
N VAL A 120 11.38 27.56 -22.38
CA VAL A 120 11.35 28.62 -21.36
C VAL A 120 10.99 28.05 -19.99
N PHE A 121 10.06 27.10 -19.94
CA PHE A 121 9.73 26.38 -18.71
C PHE A 121 10.92 25.61 -18.13
N ARG A 122 11.73 24.93 -18.96
CA ARG A 122 12.95 24.25 -18.49
C ARG A 122 14.02 25.23 -18.01
N GLU A 123 14.16 26.38 -18.65
CA GLU A 123 15.06 27.45 -18.20
C GLU A 123 14.63 27.97 -16.81
N LEU A 124 13.32 28.22 -16.61
CA LEU A 124 12.76 28.57 -15.30
C LEU A 124 13.05 27.49 -14.25
N MET A 125 12.83 26.21 -14.57
CA MET A 125 13.13 25.10 -13.65
C MET A 125 14.61 25.05 -13.27
N GLY A 126 15.50 25.37 -14.22
CA GLY A 126 16.93 25.52 -13.97
C GLY A 126 17.23 26.62 -12.95
N GLU A 127 16.65 27.81 -13.13
CA GLU A 127 16.81 28.94 -12.18
C GLU A 127 16.25 28.60 -10.79
N VAL A 128 15.06 27.99 -10.72
CA VAL A 128 14.45 27.59 -9.45
C VAL A 128 15.30 26.55 -8.72
N SER A 129 15.79 25.52 -9.42
CA SER A 129 16.57 24.44 -8.82
C SER A 129 17.91 24.88 -8.23
N CYS A 130 18.47 25.97 -8.75
CA CYS A 130 19.73 26.56 -8.30
C CYS A 130 19.55 27.69 -7.26
N SER A 131 18.30 28.08 -6.96
CA SER A 131 18.02 29.21 -6.08
C SER A 131 18.13 28.81 -4.61
N ASP A 132 18.99 29.50 -3.85
CA ASP A 132 19.07 29.37 -2.38
C ASP A 132 17.72 29.68 -1.70
N ASN A 133 16.87 30.47 -2.37
CA ASN A 133 15.55 30.86 -1.88
C ASN A 133 14.46 29.81 -2.14
N PHE A 134 14.75 28.72 -2.86
CA PHE A 134 13.77 27.68 -3.14
C PHE A 134 13.21 27.04 -1.86
N ILE A 135 14.06 26.84 -0.84
CA ILE A 135 13.64 26.30 0.45
C ILE A 135 12.64 27.24 1.12
N VAL A 136 12.89 28.56 1.09
CA VAL A 136 11.99 29.56 1.69
C VAL A 136 10.65 29.58 0.94
N PHE A 137 10.70 29.64 -0.40
CA PHE A 137 9.52 29.60 -1.27
C PHE A 137 8.65 28.37 -0.98
N SER A 138 9.25 27.17 -0.98
CA SER A 138 8.51 25.93 -0.78
C SER A 138 7.99 25.77 0.65
N THR A 139 8.75 26.24 1.64
CA THR A 139 8.32 26.29 3.05
C THR A 139 7.08 27.16 3.23
N LEU A 140 7.00 28.32 2.57
CA LEU A 140 5.83 29.20 2.65
C LEU A 140 4.55 28.51 2.13
N ILE A 141 4.64 27.84 0.97
CA ILE A 141 3.50 27.10 0.40
C ILE A 141 3.10 25.95 1.31
N LEU A 142 4.09 25.21 1.83
CA LEU A 142 3.82 24.08 2.70
C LEU A 142 3.18 24.49 4.03
N GLN A 143 3.62 25.61 4.62
CA GLN A 143 2.99 26.19 5.82
C GLN A 143 1.52 26.51 5.57
N GLU A 144 1.18 27.13 4.44
CA GLU A 144 -0.22 27.43 4.11
C GLU A 144 -1.07 26.19 3.86
N LEU A 145 -0.49 25.15 3.24
CA LEU A 145 -1.16 23.86 3.05
C LEU A 145 -1.42 23.19 4.41
N VAL A 146 -0.39 23.05 5.24
CA VAL A 146 -0.41 22.30 6.50
C VAL A 146 -1.24 23.01 7.58
N GLY A 147 -1.18 24.35 7.65
CA GLY A 147 -1.96 25.13 8.64
C GLY A 147 -3.46 24.86 8.55
N SER A 148 -3.97 24.61 7.34
CA SER A 148 -5.40 24.28 7.13
C SER A 148 -5.78 22.88 7.63
N ILE A 149 -4.82 21.97 7.72
CA ILE A 149 -5.00 20.55 8.04
C ILE A 149 -4.86 20.33 9.55
N ASN A 150 -3.97 21.08 10.22
CA ASN A 150 -3.66 20.89 11.63
C ASN A 150 -4.88 21.07 12.56
N THR A 151 -5.88 21.85 12.13
CA THR A 151 -7.13 22.08 12.87
C THR A 151 -8.19 21.00 12.63
N LYS A 152 -8.01 20.13 11.64
CA LYS A 152 -9.02 19.16 11.19
C LYS A 152 -8.57 17.72 11.47
N LYS A 153 -9.50 16.89 11.91
CA LYS A 153 -9.27 15.44 12.06
C LYS A 153 -9.74 14.71 10.81
N PHE A 154 -8.82 14.03 10.13
CA PHE A 154 -9.13 13.25 8.94
C PHE A 154 -9.19 11.75 9.27
N LEU A 155 -10.36 11.15 9.08
CA LEU A 155 -10.54 9.70 9.25
C LEU A 155 -10.23 8.89 7.99
N LEU A 156 -10.23 9.56 6.83
CA LEU A 156 -10.08 8.94 5.51
C LEU A 156 -9.05 9.70 4.67
N PRO A 157 -8.15 9.00 3.96
CA PRO A 157 -7.17 9.65 3.08
C PRO A 157 -7.83 10.52 1.99
N SER A 158 -8.98 10.11 1.46
CA SER A 158 -9.70 10.90 0.45
C SER A 158 -10.21 12.24 1.00
N ALA A 159 -10.58 12.31 2.27
CA ALA A 159 -11.00 13.57 2.90
C ALA A 159 -9.80 14.51 3.12
N LEU A 160 -8.63 13.95 3.45
CA LEU A 160 -7.39 14.71 3.53
C LEU A 160 -7.00 15.29 2.17
N LEU A 161 -6.96 14.45 1.13
CA LEU A 161 -6.62 14.88 -0.23
C LEU A 161 -7.56 15.98 -0.71
N LYS A 162 -8.87 15.80 -0.52
CA LYS A 162 -9.85 16.83 -0.87
C LYS A 162 -9.60 18.16 -0.13
N SER A 163 -9.27 18.13 1.16
CA SER A 163 -8.98 19.35 1.91
C SER A 163 -7.67 20.01 1.48
N LEU A 164 -6.68 19.22 1.05
CA LEU A 164 -5.44 19.72 0.46
C LEU A 164 -5.70 20.39 -0.88
N ASP A 165 -6.49 19.76 -1.75
CA ASP A 165 -6.88 20.31 -3.06
C ASP A 165 -7.65 21.62 -2.90
N GLU A 166 -8.65 21.66 -2.01
CA GLU A 166 -9.39 22.88 -1.69
C GLU A 166 -8.46 24.00 -1.17
N ARG A 167 -7.45 23.66 -0.35
CA ARG A 167 -6.49 24.66 0.13
C ARG A 167 -5.54 25.12 -0.97
N MET A 168 -5.10 24.22 -1.83
CA MET A 168 -4.28 24.53 -3.00
C MET A 168 -5.00 25.49 -3.94
N GLU A 169 -6.27 25.26 -4.26
CA GLU A 169 -7.07 26.16 -5.10
C GLU A 169 -7.17 27.57 -4.49
N ASN A 170 -7.31 27.67 -3.18
CA ASN A 170 -7.29 28.96 -2.48
C ASN A 170 -5.93 29.67 -2.59
N ILE A 171 -4.83 28.92 -2.45
CA ILE A 171 -3.46 29.45 -2.63
C ILE A 171 -3.25 29.96 -4.05
N LEU A 172 -3.68 29.18 -5.05
CA LEU A 172 -3.57 29.52 -6.47
C LEU A 172 -4.42 30.73 -6.86
N SER A 173 -5.49 31.02 -6.11
CA SER A 173 -6.39 32.15 -6.35
C SER A 173 -5.97 33.43 -5.59
N ASP A 174 -5.01 33.36 -4.67
CA ASP A 174 -4.53 34.49 -3.88
C ASP A 174 -3.35 35.18 -4.58
N ASN A 175 -3.65 36.24 -5.33
CA ASN A 175 -2.66 37.03 -6.05
C ASN A 175 -1.58 37.62 -5.11
N ASN A 176 -1.93 38.02 -3.88
CA ASN A 176 -0.95 38.58 -2.96
C ASN A 176 0.03 37.51 -2.47
N PHE A 177 -0.48 36.31 -2.21
CA PHE A 177 0.35 35.17 -1.86
C PHE A 177 1.27 34.76 -3.01
N PHE A 178 0.73 34.72 -4.24
CA PHE A 178 1.48 34.46 -5.46
C PHE A 178 2.66 35.43 -5.61
N GLU A 179 2.41 36.73 -5.58
CA GLU A 179 3.44 37.78 -5.70
C GLU A 179 4.53 37.63 -4.62
N ARG A 180 4.14 37.36 -3.37
CA ARG A 180 5.08 37.13 -2.26
C ARG A 180 5.99 35.92 -2.52
N CYS A 181 5.44 34.85 -3.08
CA CYS A 181 6.21 33.65 -3.43
C CYS A 181 7.20 33.92 -4.57
N PHE A 182 6.78 34.61 -5.63
CA PHE A 182 7.66 34.90 -6.77
C PHE A 182 8.74 35.94 -6.47
N CYS A 183 8.44 36.92 -5.60
CA CYS A 183 9.44 37.83 -5.05
C CYS A 183 10.55 37.09 -4.30
N THR A 184 10.23 35.94 -3.68
CA THR A 184 11.22 35.10 -2.99
C THR A 184 12.16 34.40 -3.98
N LEU A 185 11.64 33.93 -5.12
CA LEU A 185 12.44 33.23 -6.13
C LEU A 185 13.22 34.15 -7.09
N ASN A 186 12.89 35.45 -7.14
CA ASN A 186 13.49 36.45 -8.04
C ASN A 186 13.37 36.09 -9.54
N LEU A 187 12.19 35.59 -9.96
CA LEU A 187 11.93 35.12 -11.33
C LEU A 187 11.42 36.22 -12.28
N SER A 188 11.79 37.48 -12.07
CA SER A 188 11.27 38.63 -12.85
C SER A 188 11.58 38.58 -14.35
N ASN A 189 12.49 37.70 -14.77
CA ASN A 189 12.88 37.53 -16.17
C ASN A 189 11.90 36.67 -16.98
N PHE A 190 10.97 35.96 -16.33
CA PHE A 190 9.99 35.11 -16.98
C PHE A 190 8.63 35.81 -17.09
N ASP A 191 7.88 35.49 -18.15
CA ASP A 191 6.53 35.99 -18.32
C ASP A 191 5.56 35.37 -17.29
N VAL A 192 4.47 36.10 -17.03
CA VAL A 192 3.47 35.74 -16.01
C VAL A 192 2.80 34.39 -16.31
N ASP A 193 2.59 34.02 -17.59
CA ASP A 193 1.99 32.73 -17.94
C ASP A 193 2.93 31.59 -17.56
N THR A 194 4.23 31.72 -17.84
CA THR A 194 5.24 30.71 -17.50
C THR A 194 5.40 30.57 -15.98
N GLN A 195 5.42 31.68 -15.25
CA GLN A 195 5.43 31.68 -13.78
C GLN A 195 4.18 30.99 -13.21
N SER A 196 2.99 31.35 -13.71
CA SER A 196 1.72 30.77 -13.28
C SER A 196 1.65 29.26 -13.56
N GLN A 197 2.12 28.83 -14.72
CA GLN A 197 2.19 27.41 -15.08
C GLN A 197 3.12 26.64 -14.13
N PHE A 198 4.30 27.19 -13.82
CA PHE A 198 5.21 26.60 -12.84
C PHE A 198 4.55 26.47 -11.47
N PHE A 199 3.94 27.55 -10.97
CA PHE A 199 3.32 27.58 -9.66
C PHE A 199 2.20 26.54 -9.53
N LEU A 200 1.36 26.41 -10.56
CA LEU A 200 0.28 25.42 -10.62
C LEU A 200 0.82 23.99 -10.57
N GLU A 201 1.78 23.65 -11.43
CA GLU A 201 2.34 22.30 -11.51
C GLU A 201 3.13 21.94 -10.24
N PHE A 202 3.87 22.90 -9.69
CA PHE A 202 4.58 22.72 -8.42
C PHE A 202 3.62 22.50 -7.25
N CYS A 203 2.54 23.28 -7.14
CA CYS A 203 1.57 23.10 -6.07
C CYS A 203 0.88 21.72 -6.14
N LYS A 204 0.52 21.25 -7.35
CA LYS A 204 -0.06 19.90 -7.53
C LYS A 204 0.91 18.80 -7.10
N ALA A 205 2.17 18.87 -7.56
CA ALA A 205 3.20 17.92 -7.18
C ALA A 205 3.47 17.96 -5.67
N LEU A 206 3.47 19.15 -5.06
CA LEU A 206 3.65 19.34 -3.63
C LEU A 206 2.51 18.71 -2.82
N VAL A 207 1.25 18.88 -3.25
CA VAL A 207 0.09 18.23 -2.62
C VAL A 207 0.20 16.71 -2.72
N SER A 208 0.60 16.18 -3.89
CA SER A 208 0.83 14.74 -4.09
C SER A 208 1.89 14.19 -3.12
N GLU A 209 3.06 14.84 -3.06
CA GLU A 209 4.17 14.41 -2.20
C GLU A 209 3.86 14.58 -0.71
N LEU A 210 3.18 15.66 -0.32
CA LEU A 210 2.70 15.85 1.05
C LEU A 210 1.69 14.75 1.44
N PHE A 211 0.73 14.45 0.56
CA PHE A 211 -0.23 13.38 0.78
C PHE A 211 0.45 12.01 0.89
N GLN A 212 1.45 11.73 0.05
CA GLN A 212 2.26 10.52 0.11
C GLN A 212 3.03 10.44 1.43
N PHE A 213 3.67 11.53 1.87
CA PHE A 213 4.38 11.61 3.14
C PHE A 213 3.44 11.29 4.30
N ILE A 214 2.32 12.01 4.43
CA ILE A 214 1.33 11.78 5.48
C ILE A 214 0.79 10.34 5.40
N SER A 215 0.46 9.85 4.21
CA SER A 215 0.01 8.46 4.01
C SER A 215 1.06 7.43 4.42
N SER A 216 2.34 7.73 4.21
CA SER A 216 3.44 6.85 4.60
C SER A 216 3.58 6.77 6.12
N THR A 217 3.44 7.88 6.85
CA THR A 217 3.48 7.90 8.33
C THR A 217 2.36 7.06 8.94
N PHE A 218 1.15 7.11 8.35
CA PHE A 218 0.05 6.23 8.72
C PHE A 218 0.40 4.75 8.54
N ARG A 219 1.10 4.41 7.44
CA ARG A 219 1.46 3.02 7.11
C ARG A 219 2.62 2.50 7.96
N THR A 220 3.69 3.28 8.13
CA THR A 220 4.89 2.88 8.89
C THR A 220 4.61 2.75 10.38
N ALA A 221 3.77 3.61 10.96
CA ALA A 221 3.46 3.53 12.38
C ALA A 221 2.62 2.28 12.74
N VAL A 222 1.75 1.82 11.83
CA VAL A 222 0.97 0.57 12.00
C VAL A 222 1.88 -0.65 11.84
N VAL A 223 3.01 -0.48 11.17
CA VAL A 223 3.91 -1.54 10.76
C VAL A 223 5.32 -1.18 11.22
N SER A 224 5.51 -1.08 12.54
CA SER A 224 6.81 -1.39 13.14
C SER A 224 7.10 -2.87 12.84
N ARG A 225 7.47 -3.14 11.59
CA ARG A 225 7.95 -4.44 11.17
C ARG A 225 9.36 -4.50 11.72
N ALA A 226 9.56 -5.32 12.74
CA ALA A 226 10.87 -5.90 12.94
C ALA A 226 11.35 -6.37 11.56
N VAL A 227 12.48 -5.82 11.10
CA VAL A 227 13.08 -6.20 9.82
C VAL A 227 13.26 -7.71 9.88
N ARG A 228 12.38 -8.42 9.17
CA ARG A 228 12.51 -9.88 9.13
C ARG A 228 13.75 -10.16 8.31
N PRO A 229 14.69 -10.98 8.81
CA PRO A 229 15.80 -11.42 7.98
C PRO A 229 15.20 -12.01 6.70
N MET A 230 15.68 -11.52 5.55
CA MET A 230 15.19 -11.97 4.26
C MET A 230 15.44 -13.48 4.17
N PRO A 231 14.41 -14.30 3.92
CA PRO A 231 14.61 -15.73 3.79
C PRO A 231 15.54 -15.99 2.61
N VAL A 232 16.60 -16.77 2.84
CA VAL A 232 17.44 -17.27 1.75
C VAL A 232 16.63 -18.31 1.01
N LEU A 233 16.25 -18.01 -0.24
CA LEU A 233 15.52 -18.94 -1.09
C LEU A 233 16.45 -20.06 -1.54
N ASP A 234 16.14 -21.29 -1.15
CA ASP A 234 16.88 -22.45 -1.61
C ASP A 234 16.52 -22.80 -3.08
N HIS A 235 17.17 -23.83 -3.63
CA HIS A 235 16.91 -24.23 -5.01
C HIS A 235 15.47 -24.70 -5.23
N GLU A 236 14.86 -25.38 -4.27
CA GLU A 236 13.47 -25.85 -4.37
C GLU A 236 12.47 -24.70 -4.32
N ASP A 237 12.69 -23.72 -3.44
CA ASP A 237 11.90 -22.50 -3.33
C ASP A 237 11.88 -21.77 -4.68
N LYS A 238 13.07 -21.66 -5.32
CA LYS A 238 13.19 -21.09 -6.66
C LYS A 238 12.38 -21.88 -7.70
N GLN A 239 12.46 -23.21 -7.73
CA GLN A 239 11.66 -24.03 -8.66
C GLN A 239 10.16 -23.77 -8.50
N VAL A 240 9.68 -23.67 -7.25
CA VAL A 240 8.27 -23.38 -6.96
C VAL A 240 7.89 -21.97 -7.43
N ILE A 241 8.75 -20.98 -7.21
CA ILE A 241 8.54 -19.61 -7.69
C ILE A 241 8.45 -19.59 -9.21
N TYR A 242 9.38 -20.27 -9.91
CA TYR A 242 9.36 -20.38 -11.37
C TYR A 242 8.12 -21.08 -11.89
N TYR A 243 7.67 -22.13 -11.20
CA TYR A 243 6.44 -22.84 -11.54
C TYR A 243 5.20 -21.96 -11.42
N ILE A 244 5.08 -21.21 -10.32
CA ILE A 244 3.96 -20.28 -10.10
C ILE A 244 3.99 -19.19 -11.16
N GLY A 245 5.16 -18.58 -11.39
CA GLY A 245 5.36 -17.54 -12.39
C GLY A 245 5.01 -18.01 -13.80
N GLY A 246 5.57 -19.15 -14.23
CA GLY A 246 5.27 -19.77 -15.53
C GLY A 246 3.81 -20.17 -15.69
N SER A 247 3.16 -20.65 -14.63
CA SER A 247 1.72 -20.98 -14.63
C SER A 247 0.86 -19.73 -14.88
N ILE A 248 1.20 -18.62 -14.24
CA ILE A 248 0.51 -17.33 -14.40
C ILE A 248 0.71 -16.82 -15.84
N MET A 249 1.95 -16.79 -16.32
CA MET A 249 2.28 -16.34 -17.68
C MET A 249 1.58 -17.16 -18.76
N LYS A 250 1.53 -18.49 -18.58
CA LYS A 250 0.78 -19.38 -19.46
C LYS A 250 -0.74 -19.13 -19.41
N GLY A 251 -1.27 -18.75 -18.26
CA GLY A 251 -2.66 -18.31 -18.09
C GLY A 251 -2.95 -17.09 -18.96
N TYR A 252 -2.10 -16.06 -18.86
CA TYR A 252 -2.20 -14.87 -19.69
C TYR A 252 -1.98 -15.14 -21.17
N LEU A 253 -1.05 -16.02 -21.56
CA LEU A 253 -0.85 -16.42 -22.96
C LEU A 253 -2.15 -17.03 -23.55
N ARG A 254 -2.84 -17.88 -22.79
CA ARG A 254 -4.12 -18.46 -23.22
C ARG A 254 -5.21 -17.40 -23.32
N MET A 255 -5.26 -16.45 -22.40
CA MET A 255 -6.20 -15.32 -22.48
C MET A 255 -5.93 -14.48 -23.72
N ALA A 256 -4.66 -14.11 -23.93
CA ALA A 256 -4.23 -13.32 -25.09
C ALA A 256 -4.57 -14.02 -26.41
N PHE A 257 -4.39 -15.34 -26.49
CA PHE A 257 -4.78 -16.15 -27.65
C PHE A 257 -6.31 -16.15 -27.89
N ARG A 258 -7.12 -16.27 -26.84
CA ARG A 258 -8.60 -16.23 -26.95
C ARG A 258 -9.09 -14.87 -27.44
N TYR A 259 -8.44 -13.79 -27.02
CA TYR A 259 -8.80 -12.43 -27.38
C TYR A 259 -7.89 -11.83 -28.47
N LYS A 260 -7.35 -12.67 -29.37
CA LYS A 260 -6.40 -12.26 -30.43
C LYS A 260 -6.92 -11.19 -31.40
N SER A 261 -8.24 -10.98 -31.47
CA SER A 261 -8.86 -9.91 -32.24
C SER A 261 -8.67 -8.52 -31.61
N ASN A 262 -8.44 -8.46 -30.29
CA ASN A 262 -8.18 -7.21 -29.59
C ASN A 262 -6.70 -6.83 -29.73
N SER A 263 -6.42 -5.60 -30.17
CA SER A 263 -5.05 -5.11 -30.41
C SER A 263 -4.15 -5.20 -29.18
N LYS A 264 -4.67 -4.88 -27.98
CA LYS A 264 -3.94 -5.00 -26.71
C LYS A 264 -3.50 -6.44 -26.45
N TRP A 265 -4.42 -7.40 -26.61
CA TRP A 265 -4.11 -8.82 -26.36
C TRP A 265 -3.22 -9.43 -27.43
N LYS A 266 -3.30 -8.97 -28.68
CA LYS A 266 -2.39 -9.38 -29.76
C LYS A 266 -0.94 -8.99 -29.46
N GLU A 267 -0.73 -7.77 -28.95
CA GLU A 267 0.59 -7.27 -28.54
C GLU A 267 1.13 -8.05 -27.34
N ILE A 268 0.32 -8.22 -26.28
CA ILE A 268 0.66 -9.03 -25.10
C ILE A 268 1.04 -10.47 -25.51
N TYR A 269 0.29 -11.08 -26.43
CA TYR A 269 0.62 -12.42 -26.94
C TYR A 269 1.99 -12.47 -27.61
N GLY A 270 2.32 -11.44 -28.40
CA GLY A 270 3.62 -11.29 -29.04
C GLY A 270 4.75 -11.26 -28.02
N VAL A 271 4.68 -10.33 -27.05
CA VAL A 271 5.68 -10.17 -25.98
C VAL A 271 5.82 -11.43 -25.13
N LEU A 272 4.71 -12.05 -24.75
CA LEU A 272 4.74 -13.28 -23.96
C LEU A 272 5.49 -14.40 -24.68
N LYS A 273 5.29 -14.55 -25.99
CA LYS A 273 5.97 -15.58 -26.79
C LYS A 273 7.44 -15.27 -27.05
N SER A 274 7.79 -14.02 -27.33
CA SER A 274 9.14 -13.67 -27.78
C SER A 274 10.12 -13.40 -26.63
N GLN A 275 9.63 -12.98 -25.46
CA GLN A 275 10.51 -12.47 -24.39
C GLN A 275 10.28 -13.09 -23.02
N VAL A 276 9.06 -13.55 -22.71
CA VAL A 276 8.71 -14.02 -21.37
C VAL A 276 8.81 -15.55 -21.26
N LEU A 277 8.39 -16.26 -22.30
CA LEU A 277 8.30 -17.71 -22.33
C LEU A 277 9.43 -18.32 -23.16
N SER A 278 9.81 -19.54 -22.80
CA SER A 278 10.81 -20.37 -23.49
C SER A 278 10.23 -21.75 -23.77
N ASP A 279 10.61 -22.31 -24.92
CA ASP A 279 10.22 -23.67 -25.32
C ASP A 279 11.03 -24.76 -24.59
N SER A 280 12.21 -24.42 -24.07
CA SER A 280 13.08 -25.31 -23.30
C SER A 280 13.41 -24.73 -21.93
N ALA A 281 13.84 -25.58 -21.00
CA ALA A 281 14.34 -25.15 -19.70
C ALA A 281 15.60 -24.30 -19.89
N ILE A 282 15.63 -23.13 -19.27
CA ILE A 282 16.75 -22.19 -19.31
C ILE A 282 17.04 -21.74 -17.88
N GLY A 283 18.32 -21.49 -17.56
CA GLY A 283 18.75 -20.94 -16.28
C GLY A 283 18.70 -21.98 -15.17
N ASP A 284 18.20 -21.57 -14.00
CA ASP A 284 18.15 -22.42 -12.80
C ASP A 284 17.00 -23.45 -12.84
N ILE A 285 16.15 -23.47 -13.87
CA ILE A 285 14.97 -24.35 -13.89
C ILE A 285 15.38 -25.82 -14.06
N ASP A 286 14.93 -26.67 -13.14
CA ASP A 286 15.04 -28.12 -13.28
C ASP A 286 13.89 -28.64 -14.16
N ALA A 287 14.26 -29.07 -15.37
CA ALA A 287 13.35 -29.62 -16.36
C ALA A 287 12.68 -30.92 -15.88
N GLU A 288 13.39 -31.75 -15.13
CA GLU A 288 12.89 -33.03 -14.63
C GLU A 288 11.90 -32.80 -13.49
N TRP A 289 12.22 -31.90 -12.56
CA TRP A 289 11.30 -31.46 -11.51
C TRP A 289 9.98 -30.93 -12.10
N THR A 290 10.08 -30.08 -13.12
CA THR A 290 8.90 -29.54 -13.83
C THR A 290 8.12 -30.63 -14.55
N ARG A 291 8.83 -31.61 -15.14
CA ARG A 291 8.23 -32.76 -15.82
C ARG A 291 7.41 -33.62 -14.87
N GLN A 292 7.91 -33.86 -13.67
CA GLN A 292 7.21 -34.64 -12.65
C GLN A 292 5.91 -33.97 -12.17
N LEU A 293 5.90 -32.63 -12.07
CA LEU A 293 4.74 -31.89 -11.53
C LEU A 293 3.61 -31.66 -12.53
N ASP A 294 3.90 -31.28 -13.78
CA ASP A 294 2.87 -30.95 -14.79
C ASP A 294 3.04 -31.75 -16.09
N ARG A 295 3.70 -32.91 -16.03
CA ARG A 295 4.00 -33.76 -17.22
C ARG A 295 4.72 -32.98 -18.31
N GLY A 296 5.57 -32.03 -17.92
CA GLY A 296 6.34 -31.16 -18.82
C GLY A 296 5.48 -30.16 -19.59
N ARG A 297 4.21 -29.97 -19.22
CA ARG A 297 3.32 -29.03 -19.93
C ARG A 297 3.59 -27.59 -19.55
N LEU A 298 4.25 -27.30 -18.43
CA LEU A 298 4.53 -25.92 -18.04
C LEU A 298 5.45 -25.28 -19.10
N LEU A 299 5.10 -24.07 -19.53
CA LEU A 299 6.02 -23.30 -20.35
C LEU A 299 7.11 -22.77 -19.44
N TYR A 300 8.36 -22.93 -19.87
CA TYR A 300 9.50 -22.37 -19.16
C TYR A 300 9.45 -20.85 -19.30
N ILE A 301 9.99 -20.15 -18.31
CA ILE A 301 10.11 -18.69 -18.34
C ILE A 301 11.57 -18.32 -18.58
N THR A 302 11.81 -17.22 -19.28
CA THR A 302 13.15 -16.70 -19.57
C THR A 302 13.87 -16.28 -18.28
N ILE A 303 15.21 -16.22 -18.29
CA ILE A 303 16.02 -15.81 -17.13
C ILE A 303 15.58 -14.44 -16.57
N PRO A 304 15.35 -13.39 -17.39
CA PRO A 304 14.86 -12.11 -16.86
C PRO A 304 13.52 -12.26 -16.11
N THR A 305 12.62 -13.09 -16.64
CA THR A 305 11.33 -13.38 -16.00
C THR A 305 11.50 -14.16 -14.70
N GLN A 306 12.48 -15.08 -14.62
CA GLN A 306 12.84 -15.79 -13.38
C GLN A 306 13.32 -14.80 -12.31
N THR A 307 14.24 -13.90 -12.67
CA THR A 307 14.75 -12.84 -11.78
C THR A 307 13.61 -11.95 -11.30
N PHE A 308 12.69 -11.54 -12.18
CA PHE A 308 11.51 -10.77 -11.82
C PHE A 308 10.68 -11.44 -10.72
N PHE A 309 10.37 -12.74 -10.87
CA PHE A 309 9.56 -13.45 -9.87
C PHE A 309 10.30 -13.70 -8.55
N ILE A 310 11.63 -13.88 -8.58
CA ILE A 310 12.44 -13.94 -7.35
C ILE A 310 12.40 -12.61 -6.61
N SER A 311 12.68 -11.50 -7.30
CA SER A 311 12.63 -10.16 -6.73
C SER A 311 11.24 -9.84 -6.16
N LEU A 312 10.18 -10.18 -6.92
CA LEU A 312 8.80 -10.03 -6.47
C LEU A 312 8.51 -10.88 -5.22
N THR A 313 9.05 -12.10 -5.12
CA THR A 313 8.88 -12.95 -3.94
C THR A 313 9.55 -12.34 -2.70
N ASN A 314 10.75 -11.80 -2.84
CA ASN A 314 11.45 -11.12 -1.75
C ASN A 314 10.66 -9.90 -1.25
N ILE A 315 10.12 -9.10 -2.17
CA ILE A 315 9.29 -7.95 -1.84
C ILE A 315 7.99 -8.41 -1.16
N VAL A 316 7.35 -9.46 -1.65
CA VAL A 316 6.17 -10.05 -1.01
C VAL A 316 6.48 -10.49 0.41
N TYR A 317 7.60 -11.17 0.67
CA TYR A 317 7.97 -11.62 2.02
C TYR A 317 8.31 -10.49 2.97
N GLN A 318 9.00 -9.45 2.48
CA GLN A 318 9.23 -8.23 3.26
C GLN A 318 7.91 -7.51 3.58
N ASN A 319 6.92 -7.62 2.69
CA ASN A 319 5.64 -6.95 2.80
C ASN A 319 4.47 -7.82 3.31
N GLU A 320 4.74 -9.07 3.71
CA GLU A 320 3.73 -9.96 4.27
C GLU A 320 3.44 -9.56 5.73
N ARG A 321 2.16 -9.37 6.05
CA ARG A 321 1.69 -9.10 7.42
C ARG A 321 1.66 -10.40 8.23
N MET A 322 1.53 -10.30 9.55
CA MET A 322 1.43 -11.48 10.43
C MET A 322 0.26 -12.41 10.08
N ASP A 323 -0.81 -11.87 9.48
CA ASP A 323 -1.98 -12.62 9.03
C ASP A 323 -1.82 -13.25 7.64
N GLY A 324 -0.64 -13.10 7.02
CA GLY A 324 -0.33 -13.57 5.67
C GLY A 324 -0.82 -12.65 4.55
N SER A 325 -1.51 -11.54 4.86
CA SER A 325 -1.92 -10.58 3.84
C SER A 325 -0.74 -9.74 3.34
N VAL A 326 -0.78 -9.32 2.08
CA VAL A 326 0.26 -8.50 1.46
C VAL A 326 -0.34 -7.17 1.03
N ASP A 327 0.37 -6.08 1.26
CA ASP A 327 -0.03 -4.74 0.86
C ASP A 327 0.38 -4.50 -0.60
N TYR A 328 -0.58 -4.64 -1.52
CA TYR A 328 -0.32 -4.64 -2.96
C TYR A 328 0.25 -3.29 -3.46
N ASP A 329 -0.14 -2.18 -2.85
CA ASP A 329 0.31 -0.84 -3.25
C ASP A 329 1.83 -0.68 -3.13
N LEU A 330 2.44 -1.38 -2.16
CA LEU A 330 3.90 -1.33 -1.94
C LEU A 330 4.68 -2.16 -2.97
N ILE A 331 4.00 -3.08 -3.67
CA ILE A 331 4.63 -4.04 -4.60
C ILE A 331 4.65 -3.51 -6.03
N ILE A 332 3.76 -2.56 -6.37
CA ILE A 332 3.60 -2.06 -7.75
C ILE A 332 4.85 -1.31 -8.27
N LYS A 333 5.78 -0.91 -7.39
CA LYS A 333 7.00 -0.17 -7.75
C LYS A 333 8.14 -1.03 -8.32
N ILE A 334 7.87 -2.25 -8.80
CA ILE A 334 8.93 -3.14 -9.31
C ILE A 334 9.17 -2.86 -10.79
N ASP A 335 10.41 -2.52 -11.12
CA ASP A 335 10.89 -2.49 -12.51
C ASP A 335 10.69 -3.88 -13.13
N SER A 336 9.81 -3.95 -14.11
CA SER A 336 9.42 -5.20 -14.74
C SER A 336 10.03 -5.30 -16.13
N VAL A 337 10.58 -6.47 -16.45
CA VAL A 337 11.08 -6.85 -17.79
C VAL A 337 10.03 -6.61 -18.89
N ILE A 338 8.74 -6.58 -18.54
CA ILE A 338 7.64 -6.42 -19.48
C ILE A 338 7.40 -4.94 -19.84
N LEU A 339 7.97 -3.99 -19.09
CA LEU A 339 7.73 -2.55 -19.28
C LEU A 339 8.22 -2.04 -20.63
N ASP A 340 9.38 -2.52 -21.11
CA ASP A 340 10.04 -1.95 -22.29
C ASP A 340 9.45 -2.43 -23.62
N SER A 341 8.56 -3.42 -23.59
CA SER A 341 8.08 -4.11 -24.80
C SER A 341 6.60 -3.93 -25.11
N LEU A 342 5.88 -3.22 -24.25
CA LEU A 342 4.51 -2.79 -24.47
C LEU A 342 4.44 -1.26 -24.30
N SER A 343 3.45 -0.61 -24.90
CA SER A 343 3.17 0.79 -24.57
C SER A 343 2.94 0.95 -23.05
N HIS A 344 3.44 2.04 -22.45
CA HIS A 344 3.40 2.31 -20.99
C HIS A 344 2.07 1.93 -20.32
N ASP A 345 0.93 2.37 -20.85
CA ASP A 345 -0.38 2.09 -20.22
C ASP A 345 -0.76 0.60 -20.23
N LYS A 346 -0.34 -0.12 -21.27
CA LYS A 346 -0.57 -1.56 -21.39
C LYS A 346 0.39 -2.34 -20.51
N SER A 347 1.66 -1.91 -20.43
CA SER A 347 2.66 -2.58 -19.60
C SER A 347 2.33 -2.46 -18.13
N VAL A 348 2.01 -1.26 -17.63
CA VAL A 348 1.62 -1.02 -16.24
C VAL A 348 0.39 -1.85 -15.86
N GLY A 349 -0.66 -1.81 -16.69
CA GLY A 349 -1.87 -2.59 -16.44
C GLY A 349 -1.63 -4.10 -16.40
N PHE A 350 -0.84 -4.62 -17.35
CA PHE A 350 -0.52 -6.05 -17.42
C PHE A 350 0.40 -6.51 -16.28
N THR A 351 1.44 -5.73 -15.96
CA THR A 351 2.34 -6.01 -14.84
C THR A 351 1.58 -6.00 -13.52
N ASN A 352 0.67 -5.05 -13.30
CA ASN A 352 -0.18 -5.02 -12.11
C ASN A 352 -1.05 -6.27 -11.98
N ASP A 353 -1.64 -6.72 -13.09
CA ASP A 353 -2.44 -7.94 -13.16
C ASP A 353 -1.60 -9.18 -12.80
N VAL A 354 -0.39 -9.30 -13.36
CA VAL A 354 0.58 -10.37 -13.07
C VAL A 354 1.00 -10.36 -11.60
N VAL A 355 1.42 -9.20 -11.07
CA VAL A 355 1.84 -9.02 -9.68
C VAL A 355 0.70 -9.41 -8.75
N CYS A 356 -0.52 -8.96 -9.03
CA CYS A 356 -1.71 -9.29 -8.24
C CYS A 356 -1.99 -10.81 -8.26
N ALA A 357 -1.92 -11.45 -9.42
CA ALA A 357 -2.10 -12.90 -9.56
C ALA A 357 -1.02 -13.68 -8.79
N PHE A 358 0.24 -13.24 -8.88
CA PHE A 358 1.37 -13.86 -8.19
C PHE A 358 1.25 -13.72 -6.67
N CYS A 359 1.00 -12.51 -6.18
CA CYS A 359 0.81 -12.23 -4.77
C CYS A 359 -0.39 -13.00 -4.20
N LYS A 360 -1.48 -13.19 -4.97
CA LYS A 360 -2.60 -14.06 -4.55
C LYS A 360 -2.21 -15.54 -4.45
N ALA A 361 -1.31 -16.01 -5.31
CA ALA A 361 -0.78 -17.37 -5.26
C ALA A 361 0.21 -17.55 -4.09
N CYS A 362 0.98 -16.51 -3.74
CA CYS A 362 1.99 -16.54 -2.68
C CYS A 362 1.41 -16.21 -1.29
N GLY A 363 0.76 -15.05 -1.12
CA GLY A 363 0.34 -14.41 0.13
C GLY A 363 -0.93 -14.96 0.80
N ARG A 364 -1.07 -16.28 0.90
CA ARG A 364 -2.06 -16.93 1.79
C ARG A 364 -1.50 -18.16 2.48
N GLY A 365 -0.17 -18.21 2.55
CA GLY A 365 0.56 -19.46 2.71
C GLY A 365 0.07 -20.51 1.72
N ILE A 366 -0.43 -20.17 0.53
CA ILE A 366 -0.79 -21.16 -0.50
C ILE A 366 0.50 -21.65 -1.15
N ALA A 367 1.43 -20.75 -1.48
CA ALA A 367 2.79 -21.13 -1.82
C ALA A 367 3.41 -21.92 -0.67
N ARG A 368 3.48 -21.39 0.56
CA ARG A 368 4.02 -22.12 1.72
C ARG A 368 3.32 -23.46 2.01
N ARG A 369 1.99 -23.56 1.90
CA ARG A 369 1.26 -24.84 2.06
C ARG A 369 1.49 -25.77 0.89
N ARG A 370 1.67 -25.27 -0.34
CA ARG A 370 2.08 -26.09 -1.49
C ARG A 370 3.53 -26.55 -1.32
N LEU A 371 4.41 -25.68 -0.87
CA LEU A 371 5.82 -25.94 -0.59
C LEU A 371 5.95 -26.98 0.52
N ASN A 372 5.26 -26.78 1.64
CA ASN A 372 5.19 -27.76 2.74
C ASN A 372 4.50 -29.05 2.29
N ALA A 373 3.41 -29.00 1.51
CA ALA A 373 2.76 -30.21 1.00
C ALA A 373 3.59 -30.95 -0.06
N LEU A 374 4.54 -30.28 -0.72
CA LEU A 374 5.52 -30.88 -1.63
C LEU A 374 6.70 -31.46 -0.83
N ARG A 375 7.14 -30.78 0.24
CA ARG A 375 8.21 -31.25 1.16
C ARG A 375 7.78 -32.47 1.99
N ASP A 376 6.52 -32.54 2.43
CA ASP A 376 6.02 -33.58 3.35
C ASP A 376 5.44 -34.83 2.64
N LYS A 377 5.43 -34.90 1.30
CA LYS A 377 4.88 -36.05 0.57
C LYS A 377 5.99 -36.83 -0.15
N PRO A 378 6.19 -38.13 0.15
CA PRO A 378 6.92 -38.99 -0.78
C PRO A 378 6.13 -38.97 -2.10
N VAL A 379 6.84 -38.77 -3.21
CA VAL A 379 6.34 -38.58 -4.57
C VAL A 379 5.15 -39.51 -4.89
N ILE A 380 3.93 -39.02 -4.63
CA ILE A 380 2.68 -39.64 -5.07
C ILE A 380 1.83 -38.50 -5.65
N SER A 381 1.49 -38.68 -6.92
CA SER A 381 0.70 -37.81 -7.80
C SER A 381 -0.19 -36.78 -7.07
N MET A 382 -0.04 -35.51 -7.45
CA MET A 382 -0.99 -34.44 -7.13
C MET A 382 -2.44 -34.95 -7.24
N PRO A 383 -3.28 -34.76 -6.22
CA PRO A 383 -4.72 -34.77 -6.39
C PRO A 383 -5.12 -33.52 -7.19
N THR A 384 -4.86 -33.55 -8.50
CA THR A 384 -5.20 -32.48 -9.43
C THR A 384 -6.72 -32.44 -9.58
N ARG A 385 -7.29 -31.24 -9.40
CA ARG A 385 -8.61 -30.79 -9.88
C ARG A 385 -9.88 -31.30 -9.19
N HIS A 386 -9.94 -32.48 -8.56
CA HIS A 386 -11.21 -32.92 -7.95
C HIS A 386 -11.63 -32.12 -6.71
N ALA A 387 -10.70 -31.76 -5.82
CA ALA A 387 -11.03 -31.04 -4.58
C ALA A 387 -11.41 -29.56 -4.78
N VAL A 388 -11.00 -28.94 -5.89
CA VAL A 388 -11.39 -27.56 -6.23
C VAL A 388 -12.71 -27.55 -7.03
N ALA A 389 -13.04 -28.63 -7.73
CA ALA A 389 -14.32 -28.80 -8.41
C ALA A 389 -15.45 -29.26 -7.47
N SER A 390 -15.14 -29.94 -6.36
CA SER A 390 -16.16 -30.43 -5.41
C SER A 390 -16.72 -29.37 -4.47
N CYS A 391 -16.09 -28.19 -4.35
CA CYS A 391 -16.65 -27.05 -3.58
C CYS A 391 -17.64 -26.19 -4.39
N LYS A 392 -18.07 -26.65 -5.58
CA LYS A 392 -19.11 -26.01 -6.40
C LYS A 392 -20.29 -26.95 -6.70
N LYS A 393 -20.60 -27.87 -5.80
CA LYS A 393 -21.91 -28.54 -5.78
C LYS A 393 -22.64 -28.18 -4.51
#